data_AF-A0A8J6QH10-F1
#
_entry.id   AF-A0A8J6QH10-F1
#
_cell.length_a   1.000
_cell.length_b   1.000
_cell.length_c   1.000
_cell.angle_alpha   90.00
_cell.angle_beta   90.00
_cell.angle_gamma   90.00
#
_symmetry.space_group_name_H-M   'P 1'
#
loop_
_entity.id
_entity.type
_entity.pdbx_description
1 polymer ?
#
loop_
_entity_poly.entity_id
_entity_poly.type
_entity_poly.pdbx_seq_one_letter_code
_entity_poly.pdbx_strand_id
1 'polypeptide(L)'
;MSIERVLAELPAGAWGYFDPPYIGSSETSNFTAYAQGGFTENDQQRLAQACHIASNRGVHVLVSNSDTLRTRQIYQAPVVSTKKVLRQISCKERNMADEVLMAWDERMTAVAAG
;
A
#
# COMPACT_ATOMS: atom_id res chain seq x y z
N MET A 1 -12.23 14.03 4.61
CA MET A 1 -12.51 12.79 5.38
C MET A 1 -11.23 11.96 5.36
N SER A 2 -10.77 11.45 6.50
CA SER A 2 -9.49 10.71 6.54
C SER A 2 -9.71 9.24 6.18
N ILE A 3 -8.68 8.59 5.64
CA ILE A 3 -8.72 7.18 5.20
C ILE A 3 -9.05 6.23 6.36
N GLU A 4 -8.55 6.55 7.56
CA GLU A 4 -8.77 5.76 8.76
C GLU A 4 -10.24 5.79 9.18
N ARG A 5 -10.91 6.94 8.98
CA ARG A 5 -12.34 7.07 9.27
C ARG A 5 -13.18 6.23 8.32
N VAL A 6 -12.83 6.20 7.04
CA VAL A 6 -13.51 5.34 6.05
C VAL A 6 -13.36 3.88 6.47
N LEU A 7 -12.14 3.41 6.76
CA LEU A 7 -11.88 2.05 7.23
C LEU A 7 -12.63 1.71 8.54
N ALA A 8 -12.75 2.67 9.45
CA ALA A 8 -13.49 2.49 10.70
C ALA A 8 -15.01 2.35 10.47
N GLU A 9 -15.57 3.05 9.48
CA GLU A 9 -17.01 3.05 9.19
C GLU A 9 -17.44 1.88 8.29
N LEU A 10 -16.50 1.18 7.64
CA LEU A 10 -16.82 0.00 6.83
C LEU A 10 -17.43 -1.14 7.68
N PRO A 11 -18.51 -1.78 7.19
CA PRO A 11 -19.09 -2.95 7.85
C PRO A 11 -18.27 -4.21 7.60
N ALA A 12 -18.42 -5.21 8.47
CA ALA A 12 -17.80 -6.53 8.28
C ALA A 12 -18.26 -7.14 6.93
N GLY A 13 -17.32 -7.78 6.22
CA GLY A 13 -17.51 -8.33 4.88
C GLY A 13 -17.36 -7.32 3.74
N ALA A 14 -17.19 -6.02 4.03
CA ALA A 14 -16.90 -5.01 3.01
C ALA A 14 -15.48 -5.16 2.46
N TRP A 15 -15.29 -4.62 1.25
CA TRP A 15 -14.00 -4.56 0.55
C TRP A 15 -13.53 -3.12 0.43
N GLY A 16 -12.30 -2.85 0.85
CA GLY A 16 -11.61 -1.58 0.65
C GLY A 16 -10.37 -1.75 -0.23
N TYR A 17 -10.21 -0.88 -1.23
CA TYR A 17 -8.98 -0.78 -2.02
C TYR A 17 -8.37 0.61 -1.85
N PHE A 18 -7.07 0.66 -1.58
CA PHE A 18 -6.34 1.91 -1.32
C PHE A 18 -5.11 2.02 -2.20
N ASP A 19 -4.98 3.18 -2.83
CA ASP A 19 -3.87 3.54 -3.71
C ASP A 19 -3.19 4.82 -3.20
N PRO A 20 -2.43 4.73 -2.09
CA PRO A 20 -1.77 5.90 -1.50
C PRO A 20 -0.62 6.39 -2.39
N PRO A 21 -0.12 7.63 -2.18
CA PRO A 21 1.12 8.06 -2.81
C PRO A 21 2.24 7.04 -2.61
N TYR A 22 2.91 6.65 -3.69
CA TYR A 22 3.83 5.52 -3.68
C TYR A 22 5.14 5.87 -2.98
N ILE A 23 5.70 4.90 -2.27
CA ILE A 23 7.05 5.00 -1.72
C ILE A 23 8.04 4.94 -2.89
N GLY A 24 8.94 5.92 -2.95
CA GLY A 24 9.95 6.04 -3.99
C GLY A 24 10.93 4.86 -3.99
N SER A 25 11.37 4.47 -5.18
CA SER A 25 12.28 3.33 -5.38
C SER A 25 13.75 3.65 -5.03
N SER A 26 14.09 4.92 -4.76
CA SER A 26 15.45 5.36 -4.41
C SER A 26 15.44 6.32 -3.22
N GLU A 27 16.55 6.42 -2.49
CA GLU A 27 16.69 7.38 -1.37
C GLU A 27 16.44 8.83 -1.81
N THR A 28 16.84 9.20 -3.03
CA THR A 28 16.66 10.53 -3.61
C THR A 28 15.22 10.84 -4.02
N SER A 29 14.48 9.84 -4.51
CA SER A 29 13.05 9.97 -4.86
C SER A 29 12.16 9.95 -3.62
N ASN A 30 12.54 9.20 -2.59
CA ASN A 30 11.94 9.27 -1.26
C ASN A 30 12.04 10.69 -0.70
N PHE A 31 13.24 11.29 -0.70
CA PHE A 31 13.45 12.60 -0.10
C PHE A 31 12.63 13.72 -0.77
N THR A 32 12.38 13.65 -2.09
CA THR A 32 11.60 14.67 -2.80
C THR A 32 10.09 14.51 -2.63
N ALA A 33 9.57 13.28 -2.55
CA ALA A 33 8.14 13.03 -2.34
C ALA A 33 7.69 13.31 -0.89
N TYR A 34 8.54 13.00 0.10
CA TYR A 34 8.24 13.21 1.53
C TYR A 34 8.35 14.66 2.00
N ALA A 35 9.09 15.52 1.28
CA ALA A 35 9.47 16.85 1.76
C ALA A 35 8.50 17.99 1.40
N GLN A 36 7.50 17.78 0.53
CA GLN A 36 6.55 18.84 0.13
C GLN A 36 5.13 18.59 0.65
N GLY A 37 4.93 18.63 1.98
CA GLY A 37 3.59 18.74 2.61
C GLY A 37 2.57 17.64 2.27
N GLY A 38 3.02 16.53 1.68
CA GLY A 38 2.20 15.41 1.22
C GLY A 38 2.30 14.18 2.13
N PHE A 39 1.55 13.13 1.76
CA PHE A 39 1.41 11.85 2.48
C PHE A 39 2.78 11.31 2.92
N THR A 40 3.01 11.37 4.23
CA THR A 40 4.30 11.06 4.84
C THR A 40 4.45 9.56 5.05
N GLU A 41 5.66 9.13 5.40
CA GLU A 41 5.86 7.75 5.85
C GLU A 41 5.03 7.42 7.09
N ASN A 42 4.85 8.38 8.00
CA ASN A 42 3.98 8.20 9.16
C ASN A 42 2.52 7.99 8.74
N ASP A 43 2.08 8.61 7.63
CA ASP A 43 0.74 8.37 7.08
C ASP A 43 0.63 6.98 6.42
N GLN A 44 1.71 6.46 5.81
CA GLN A 44 1.77 5.06 5.35
C GLN A 44 1.63 4.09 6.53
N GLN A 45 2.33 4.35 7.64
CA GLN A 45 2.25 3.54 8.86
C GLN A 45 0.84 3.59 9.47
N ARG A 46 0.23 4.77 9.52
CA ARG A 46 -1.17 4.93 9.99
C ARG A 46 -2.17 4.19 9.11
N LEU A 47 -2.00 4.24 7.78
CA LEU A 47 -2.81 3.46 6.85
C LEU A 47 -2.65 1.96 7.11
N ALA A 48 -1.42 1.46 7.23
CA ALA A 48 -1.15 0.05 7.52
C ALA A 48 -1.84 -0.41 8.83
N GLN A 49 -1.74 0.40 9.88
CA GLN A 49 -2.39 0.13 11.16
C GLN A 49 -3.92 0.13 11.03
N ALA A 50 -4.49 1.09 10.29
CA ALA A 50 -5.93 1.14 10.04
C ALA A 50 -6.44 -0.08 9.26
N CYS A 51 -5.68 -0.55 8.26
CA CYS A 51 -5.99 -1.77 7.51
C CYS A 51 -6.01 -2.99 8.43
N HIS A 52 -5.01 -3.12 9.32
CA HIS A 52 -4.95 -4.22 10.27
C HIS A 52 -6.14 -4.21 11.25
N ILE A 53 -6.50 -3.04 11.80
CA ILE A 53 -7.66 -2.88 12.69
C ILE A 53 -8.96 -3.23 11.95
N ALA A 54 -9.13 -2.75 10.71
CA ALA A 54 -10.31 -3.05 9.91
C ALA A 54 -10.42 -4.55 9.58
N SER A 55 -9.30 -5.20 9.27
CA SER A 55 -9.24 -6.64 9.02
C SER A 55 -9.64 -7.46 10.25
N ASN A 56 -9.20 -7.07 11.45
CA ASN A 56 -9.64 -7.71 12.69
C ASN A 56 -11.15 -7.55 12.96
N ARG A 57 -11.82 -6.60 12.30
CA ARG A 57 -13.28 -6.42 12.33
C ARG A 57 -14.00 -7.17 11.21
N GLY A 58 -13.28 -7.91 10.37
CA GLY A 58 -13.81 -8.66 9.24
C GLY A 58 -13.95 -7.85 7.95
N VAL A 59 -13.27 -6.70 7.82
CA VAL A 59 -13.21 -5.93 6.57
C VAL A 59 -12.04 -6.44 5.72
N HIS A 60 -12.28 -6.69 4.44
CA HIS A 60 -11.24 -7.11 3.50
C HIS A 60 -10.56 -5.88 2.91
N VAL A 61 -9.23 -5.82 2.95
CA VAL A 61 -8.48 -4.64 2.49
C VAL A 61 -7.36 -5.02 1.53
N LEU A 62 -7.26 -4.26 0.43
CA LEU A 62 -6.19 -4.33 -0.57
C LEU A 62 -5.47 -2.98 -0.66
N VAL A 63 -4.14 -3.01 -0.72
CA VAL A 63 -3.29 -1.82 -0.88
C VAL A 63 -2.27 -2.06 -2.00
N SER A 64 -2.18 -1.14 -2.95
CA SER A 64 -1.10 -1.10 -3.96
C SER A 64 0.00 -0.14 -3.55
N ASN A 65 1.26 -0.50 -3.82
CA ASN A 65 2.40 0.39 -3.64
C ASN A 65 3.62 -0.07 -4.47
N SER A 66 4.74 0.65 -4.42
CA SER A 66 6.02 0.18 -4.98
C SER A 66 6.53 -1.00 -4.16
N ASP A 67 7.03 -2.04 -4.81
CA ASP A 67 7.70 -3.16 -4.14
C ASP A 67 9.11 -2.75 -3.71
N THR A 68 9.20 -2.09 -2.57
CA THR A 68 10.47 -1.70 -1.95
C THR A 68 10.60 -2.38 -0.59
N LEU A 69 11.85 -2.51 -0.10
CA LEU A 69 12.09 -2.96 1.26
C LEU A 69 11.34 -2.10 2.28
N ARG A 70 11.23 -0.79 2.03
CA ARG A 70 10.53 0.13 2.92
C ARG A 70 9.02 -0.13 2.95
N THR A 71 8.41 -0.34 1.80
CA THR A 71 7.00 -0.74 1.69
C THR A 71 6.74 -2.02 2.47
N ARG A 72 7.57 -3.06 2.28
CA ARG A 72 7.42 -4.34 3.00
C ARG A 72 7.57 -4.18 4.52
N GLN A 73 8.49 -3.31 4.96
CA GLN A 73 8.69 -3.01 6.38
C GLN A 73 7.53 -2.27 7.04
N ILE A 74 6.90 -1.33 6.32
CA ILE A 74 5.79 -0.52 6.85
C ILE A 74 4.52 -1.34 6.93
N TYR A 75 4.16 -2.01 5.83
CA TYR A 75 2.87 -2.66 5.73
C TYR A 75 2.82 -4.02 6.42
N GLN A 76 3.95 -4.77 6.41
CA GLN A 76 4.08 -6.11 7.01
C GLN A 76 2.91 -7.05 6.69
N ALA A 77 2.27 -6.81 5.55
CA ALA A 77 1.08 -7.52 5.12
C ALA A 77 1.46 -8.59 4.12
N PRO A 78 0.67 -9.67 4.07
CA PRO A 78 0.82 -10.68 3.04
C PRO A 78 0.73 -10.09 1.64
N VAL A 79 1.71 -10.47 0.81
CA VAL A 79 1.78 -10.05 -0.60
C VAL A 79 0.94 -11.01 -1.43
N VAL A 80 -0.04 -10.47 -2.16
CA VAL A 80 -0.91 -11.25 -3.04
C VAL A 80 -0.40 -11.27 -4.47
N SER A 81 0.23 -10.18 -4.93
CA SER A 81 0.80 -10.12 -6.27
C SER A 81 1.97 -9.16 -6.33
N THR A 82 3.01 -9.54 -7.09
CA THR A 82 4.04 -8.63 -7.56
C THR A 82 3.98 -8.55 -9.08
N LYS A 83 3.96 -7.33 -9.62
CA LYS A 83 4.02 -7.11 -11.08
C LYS A 83 5.18 -6.18 -11.40
N LYS A 84 5.96 -6.56 -12.41
CA LYS A 84 6.87 -5.63 -13.10
C LYS A 84 6.04 -4.71 -13.97
N VAL A 85 5.88 -3.45 -13.55
CA VAL A 85 5.10 -2.46 -14.29
C VAL A 85 6.06 -1.39 -14.83
N LEU A 86 5.89 -1.04 -16.10
CA LEU A 86 6.56 0.12 -16.68
C LEU A 86 5.85 1.37 -16.15
N ARG A 87 6.49 2.12 -15.23
CA ARG A 87 5.96 3.42 -14.80
C ARG A 87 6.54 4.54 -15.64
N GLN A 88 5.68 5.43 -16.13
CA GLN A 88 6.09 6.75 -16.62
C GLN A 88 6.31 7.66 -15.42
N ILE A 89 7.53 7.69 -14.88
CA ILE A 89 7.91 8.64 -13.85
C ILE A 89 8.42 9.89 -14.58
N SER A 90 7.49 10.79 -14.92
CA SER A 90 7.74 12.04 -15.65
C SER A 90 8.24 11.88 -17.10
N CYS A 91 8.07 12.93 -17.91
CA CYS A 91 8.29 12.98 -19.37
C CYS A 91 9.77 12.80 -19.81
N LYS A 92 10.67 12.34 -18.93
CA LYS A 92 12.11 12.22 -19.22
C LYS A 92 12.71 10.83 -19.04
N GLU A 93 12.23 9.98 -18.13
CA GLU A 93 12.88 8.67 -17.91
C GLU A 93 11.88 7.55 -17.61
N ARG A 94 11.99 6.46 -18.38
CA ARG A 94 11.22 5.22 -18.19
C ARG A 94 12.01 4.30 -17.27
N ASN A 95 11.68 4.28 -15.98
CA ASN A 95 12.26 3.32 -15.04
C ASN A 95 11.25 2.19 -14.78
N MET A 96 11.74 0.95 -14.82
CA MET A 96 10.97 -0.23 -14.39
C MET A 96 10.76 -0.11 -12.88
N ALA A 97 9.50 -0.11 -12.44
CA ALA A 97 9.17 -0.13 -11.02
C ALA A 97 8.45 -1.44 -10.71
N ASP A 98 8.94 -2.17 -9.72
CA ASP A 98 8.23 -3.32 -9.19
C ASP A 98 7.05 -2.79 -8.35
N GLU A 99 5.86 -3.35 -8.56
CA GLU A 99 4.63 -3.02 -7.84
C GLU A 99 4.19 -4.20 -7.00
N VAL A 100 3.72 -3.92 -5.79
CA VAL A 100 3.21 -4.91 -4.85
C VAL A 100 1.76 -4.62 -4.50
N LEU A 101 0.94 -5.67 -4.55
CA LEU A 101 -0.42 -5.68 -4.01
C LEU A 101 -0.41 -6.48 -2.70
N MET A 102 -0.80 -5.82 -1.62
CA MET A 102 -0.84 -6.38 -0.27
C MET A 102 -2.29 -6.53 0.17
N ALA A 103 -2.61 -7.63 0.82
CA ALA A 103 -3.97 -7.90 1.30
C ALA A 103 -4.00 -8.21 2.80
N TRP A 104 -5.03 -7.70 3.45
CA TRP A 104 -5.46 -8.13 4.78
C TRP A 104 -6.74 -8.96 4.62
N ASP A 105 -6.57 -10.17 4.13
CA ASP A 105 -7.61 -11.18 4.01
C ASP A 105 -6.99 -12.58 4.01
N GLU A 106 -7.36 -13.41 5.00
CA GLU A 106 -6.91 -14.80 5.14
C GLU A 106 -7.27 -15.67 3.91
N ARG A 107 -8.34 -15.32 3.18
CA ARG A 107 -8.81 -16.06 1.99
C ARG A 107 -7.96 -15.75 0.77
N MET A 108 -7.48 -14.52 0.64
CA MET A 108 -6.64 -14.10 -0.50
C MET A 108 -5.19 -14.54 -0.33
N THR A 109 -4.71 -14.63 0.90
CA THR A 109 -3.38 -15.17 1.18
C THR A 109 -3.22 -16.64 0.82
N ALA A 110 -4.29 -17.42 0.93
CA ALA A 110 -4.26 -18.83 0.56
C ALA A 110 -4.08 -19.06 -0.95
N VAL A 111 -4.50 -18.10 -1.79
CA VAL A 111 -4.40 -18.20 -3.27
C VAL A 111 -3.00 -17.84 -3.77
N ALA A 112 -2.26 -16.99 -3.05
CA ALA A 112 -0.90 -16.60 -3.44
C ALA A 112 0.18 -17.62 -3.03
N ALA A 113 -0.18 -18.62 -2.21
CA ALA A 113 0.74 -19.64 -1.69
C ALA A 113 0.62 -21.02 -2.39
N GLY A 114 -0.19 -21.12 -3.45
CA GLY A 114 -0.34 -22.31 -4.31
C GLY A 114 0.12 -22.05 -5.73
#